data_AF-X1W2U6-F1
#
_entry.id   AF-X1W2U6-F1
#
_cell.length_a   1.000
_cell.length_b   1.000
_cell.length_c   1.000
_cell.angle_alpha   90.00
_cell.angle_beta   90.00
_cell.angle_gamma   90.00
#
_symmetry.space_group_name_H-M   'P 1'
#
loop_
_entity.id
_entity.type
_entity.pdbx_description
1 polymer ?
#
loop_
_entity_poly.entity_id
_entity_poly.type
_entity_poly.pdbx_seq_one_letter_code
_entity_poly.pdbx_strand_id
1 'polypeptide(L)'
;MPNAMLVVQGDLMQGLPSERILGDISIADINPRYAQTYYDAILTKPSSQDVIAYELRKDPDLSGLDQRLRRIGVHPAYFPLYKELAHPIPPVADIITMAVREAFTPAIAAKFGQYEDLPPAYVDWVQRKGLSKDWAERYWAAHWSLPSPMQGFEMLHRGAINFDELDMLLRALDVMPFWRDKLTKIAYRRLTRVDIRRMYKAGVLTEAEVYESYI
;
A
#
# COMPACT_ATOMS: atom_id res chain seq x y z
N MET A 1 16.06 -0.64 -52.52
CA MET A 1 16.41 -1.71 -51.57
C MET A 1 15.35 -1.73 -50.47
N PRO A 2 14.96 -2.91 -49.93
CA PRO A 2 14.04 -2.98 -48.79
C PRO A 2 14.67 -2.28 -47.58
N ASN A 3 13.86 -1.63 -46.75
CA ASN A 3 14.30 -0.97 -45.52
C ASN A 3 14.94 -2.00 -44.58
N ALA A 4 16.19 -1.77 -44.14
CA ALA A 4 16.94 -2.67 -43.26
C ALA A 4 16.17 -3.05 -41.98
N MET A 5 15.35 -2.15 -41.43
CA MET A 5 14.52 -2.43 -40.25
C MET A 5 13.44 -3.47 -40.59
N LEU A 6 12.77 -3.33 -41.74
CA LEU A 6 11.73 -4.26 -42.18
C LEU A 6 12.32 -5.64 -42.50
N VAL A 7 13.53 -5.68 -43.07
CA VAL A 7 14.28 -6.93 -43.30
C VAL A 7 14.53 -7.63 -41.96
N VAL A 8 15.09 -6.93 -40.97
CA VAL A 8 15.35 -7.51 -39.65
C VAL A 8 14.07 -7.99 -38.96
N GLN A 9 12.97 -7.24 -39.05
CA GLN A 9 11.69 -7.68 -38.48
C GLN A 9 11.17 -8.96 -39.16
N GLY A 10 11.29 -9.05 -40.49
CA GLY A 10 10.95 -10.24 -41.24
C GLY A 10 11.82 -11.45 -40.88
N ASP A 11 13.12 -11.25 -40.71
CA ASP A 11 14.06 -12.32 -40.37
C ASP A 11 13.87 -12.82 -38.93
N LEU A 12 13.59 -11.90 -38.00
CA LEU A 12 13.23 -12.25 -36.62
C LEU A 12 11.93 -13.05 -36.58
N MET A 13 10.91 -12.64 -37.33
CA MET A 13 9.62 -13.36 -37.42
C MET A 13 9.79 -14.79 -37.97
N GLN A 14 10.76 -14.99 -38.87
CA GLN A 14 11.10 -16.29 -39.44
C GLN A 14 12.01 -17.13 -38.54
N GLY A 15 12.51 -16.58 -37.44
CA GLY A 15 13.42 -17.28 -36.53
C GLY A 15 14.82 -17.54 -37.12
N LEU A 16 15.27 -16.68 -38.04
CA LEU A 16 16.60 -16.81 -38.64
C LEU A 16 17.71 -16.51 -37.61
N PRO A 17 18.89 -17.16 -37.74
CA PRO A 17 20.00 -16.94 -36.81
C PRO A 17 20.61 -15.54 -36.97
N SER A 18 21.21 -15.01 -35.90
CA SER A 18 21.75 -13.65 -35.88
C SER A 18 22.80 -13.39 -36.96
N GLU A 19 23.64 -14.38 -37.30
CA GLU A 19 24.64 -14.24 -38.36
C GLU A 19 23.99 -13.98 -39.72
N ARG A 20 22.84 -14.60 -39.98
CA ARG A 20 22.08 -14.41 -41.22
C ARG A 20 21.48 -13.00 -41.26
N ILE A 21 20.87 -12.57 -40.14
CA ILE A 21 20.29 -11.23 -40.00
C ILE A 21 21.34 -10.14 -40.24
N LEU A 22 22.54 -10.28 -39.67
CA LEU A 22 23.64 -9.32 -39.87
C LEU A 22 24.11 -9.23 -41.33
N GLY A 23 24.10 -10.37 -42.04
CA GLY A 23 24.34 -10.41 -43.48
C GLY A 23 23.26 -9.67 -44.27
N ASP A 24 21.99 -9.93 -43.95
CA ASP A 24 20.85 -9.33 -44.65
C ASP A 24 20.73 -7.81 -44.36
N ILE A 25 21.10 -7.34 -43.17
CA ILE A 25 21.29 -5.90 -42.84
C ILE A 25 22.31 -5.25 -43.79
N SER A 26 23.41 -5.95 -44.08
CA SER A 26 24.47 -5.43 -44.95
C SER A 26 24.05 -5.34 -46.41
N ILE A 27 23.21 -6.28 -46.86
CA ILE A 27 22.56 -6.25 -48.18
C ILE A 27 21.57 -5.09 -48.28
N ALA A 28 20.93 -4.72 -47.16
CA ALA A 28 20.02 -3.60 -47.06
C ALA A 28 20.70 -2.22 -46.88
N ASP A 29 21.94 -2.08 -47.38
CA ASP A 29 22.71 -0.82 -47.46
C ASP A 29 23.26 -0.26 -46.14
N ILE A 30 23.23 -1.05 -45.06
CA ILE A 30 23.97 -0.70 -43.84
C ILE A 30 25.41 -1.21 -43.99
N ASN A 31 26.40 -0.35 -43.79
CA ASN A 31 27.80 -0.77 -43.86
C ASN A 31 28.04 -1.96 -42.90
N PRO A 32 28.71 -3.05 -43.34
CA PRO A 32 28.96 -4.22 -42.49
C PRO A 32 29.59 -3.91 -41.13
N ARG A 33 30.41 -2.85 -41.06
CA ARG A 33 31.01 -2.35 -39.82
C ARG A 33 29.97 -1.96 -38.76
N TYR A 34 28.79 -1.49 -39.19
CA TYR A 34 27.72 -1.01 -38.33
C TYR A 34 26.54 -1.99 -38.23
N ALA A 35 26.58 -3.13 -38.92
CA ALA A 35 25.46 -4.08 -38.93
C ALA A 35 25.07 -4.54 -37.52
N GLN A 36 26.05 -4.87 -36.68
CA GLN A 36 25.81 -5.24 -35.27
C GLN A 36 25.21 -4.07 -34.47
N THR A 37 25.80 -2.88 -34.58
CA THR A 37 25.29 -1.69 -33.89
C THR A 37 23.87 -1.35 -34.32
N TYR A 38 23.56 -1.48 -35.61
CA TYR A 38 22.22 -1.29 -36.15
C TYR A 38 21.25 -2.31 -35.57
N TYR A 39 21.60 -3.60 -35.61
CA TYR A 39 20.80 -4.68 -35.04
C TYR A 39 20.45 -4.41 -33.57
N ASP A 40 21.45 -4.17 -32.72
CA ASP A 40 21.25 -3.88 -31.30
C ASP A 40 20.44 -2.58 -31.09
N ALA A 41 20.60 -1.58 -31.97
CA ALA A 41 19.86 -0.32 -31.91
C ALA A 41 18.38 -0.43 -32.29
N ILE A 42 17.97 -1.43 -33.08
CA ILE A 42 16.56 -1.63 -33.46
C ILE A 42 15.84 -2.68 -32.62
N LEU A 43 16.57 -3.57 -31.94
CA LEU A 43 15.95 -4.54 -31.04
C LEU A 43 15.20 -3.82 -29.90
N THR A 44 14.06 -4.36 -29.49
CA THR A 44 13.28 -3.76 -28.40
C THR A 44 14.10 -3.68 -27.12
N LYS A 45 14.12 -2.48 -26.52
CA LYS A 45 14.69 -2.27 -25.19
C LYS A 45 13.59 -2.42 -24.14
N PRO A 46 13.92 -2.85 -22.91
CA PRO A 46 12.99 -2.80 -21.79
C PRO A 46 12.42 -1.39 -21.62
N SER A 47 11.19 -1.30 -21.13
CA SER A 47 10.60 0.00 -20.80
C SER A 47 11.37 0.66 -19.65
N SER A 48 11.33 2.00 -19.56
CA SER A 48 11.94 2.72 -18.43
C SER A 48 11.40 2.23 -17.08
N GLN A 49 10.12 1.86 -17.03
CA GLN A 49 9.48 1.33 -15.83
C GLN A 49 10.05 -0.03 -15.41
N ASP A 50 10.30 -0.93 -16.37
CA ASP A 50 10.93 -2.23 -16.08
C ASP A 50 12.36 -2.06 -15.59
N VAL A 51 13.11 -1.11 -16.18
CA VAL A 51 14.47 -0.79 -15.75
C VAL A 51 14.49 -0.26 -14.31
N ILE A 52 13.57 0.64 -13.96
CA ILE A 52 13.42 1.17 -12.60
C ILE A 52 13.07 0.05 -11.62
N ALA A 53 12.05 -0.73 -11.93
CA ALA A 53 11.61 -1.83 -11.08
C ALA A 53 12.70 -2.90 -10.90
N TYR A 54 13.52 -3.16 -11.93
CA TYR A 54 14.68 -4.03 -11.82
C TYR A 54 15.74 -3.46 -10.89
N GLU A 55 16.06 -2.16 -11.03
CA GLU A 55 17.09 -1.51 -10.23
C GLU A 55 16.68 -1.47 -8.76
N LEU A 56 15.45 -1.05 -8.44
CA LEU A 56 14.93 -1.05 -7.06
C LEU A 56 15.07 -2.41 -6.36
N ARG A 57 14.88 -3.51 -7.09
CA ARG A 57 15.04 -4.87 -6.52
C ARG A 57 16.49 -5.19 -6.16
N LYS A 58 17.45 -4.54 -6.80
CA LYS A 58 18.89 -4.73 -6.57
C LYS A 58 19.41 -3.73 -5.54
N ASP A 59 19.16 -2.46 -5.79
CA ASP A 59 19.65 -1.30 -5.06
C ASP A 59 18.54 -0.23 -4.95
N PRO A 60 17.93 -0.08 -3.76
CA PRO A 60 16.93 0.96 -3.51
C PRO A 60 17.45 2.39 -3.67
N ASP A 61 18.77 2.63 -3.65
CA ASP A 61 19.38 3.95 -3.85
C ASP A 61 19.52 4.32 -5.34
N LEU A 62 19.16 3.40 -6.24
CA LEU A 62 19.12 3.62 -7.69
C LEU A 62 20.47 4.06 -8.27
N SER A 63 21.59 3.61 -7.69
CA SER A 63 22.93 4.06 -8.07
C SER A 63 23.28 3.72 -9.53
N GLY A 64 22.79 2.60 -10.05
CA GLY A 64 22.99 2.17 -11.43
C GLY A 64 21.92 2.64 -12.42
N LEU A 65 20.87 3.34 -11.97
CA LEU A 65 19.70 3.66 -12.81
C LEU A 65 20.07 4.53 -14.01
N ASP A 66 20.88 5.57 -13.82
CA ASP A 66 21.26 6.53 -14.87
C ASP A 66 21.93 5.84 -16.06
N GLN A 67 22.85 4.90 -15.78
CA GLN A 67 23.52 4.14 -16.82
C GLN A 67 22.54 3.25 -17.60
N ARG A 68 21.58 2.62 -16.91
CA ARG A 68 20.59 1.74 -17.55
C ARG A 68 19.58 2.54 -18.37
N LEU A 69 19.08 3.67 -17.85
CA LEU A 69 18.20 4.58 -18.58
C LEU A 69 18.90 5.10 -19.84
N ARG A 70 20.18 5.48 -19.75
CA ARG A 70 20.97 5.89 -20.92
C ARG A 70 21.06 4.78 -21.98
N ARG A 71 21.26 3.52 -21.57
CA ARG A 71 21.38 2.37 -22.48
C ARG A 71 20.10 2.11 -23.27
N ILE A 72 18.93 2.44 -22.72
CA ILE A 72 17.65 2.31 -23.42
C ILE A 72 17.25 3.57 -24.20
N GLY A 73 18.12 4.59 -24.24
CA GLY A 73 17.92 5.80 -25.04
C GLY A 73 17.25 6.97 -24.29
N VAL A 74 17.09 6.90 -22.96
CA VAL A 74 16.58 8.03 -22.18
C VAL A 74 17.64 9.13 -22.13
N HIS A 75 17.23 10.35 -22.46
CA HIS A 75 18.10 11.53 -22.41
C HIS A 75 18.49 11.86 -20.95
N PRO A 76 19.77 12.18 -20.66
CA PRO A 76 20.25 12.43 -19.29
C PRO A 76 19.49 13.51 -18.50
N ALA A 77 18.93 14.50 -19.19
CA ALA A 77 18.11 15.54 -18.56
C ALA A 77 16.87 15.00 -17.82
N TYR A 78 16.41 13.77 -18.14
CA TYR A 78 15.25 13.14 -17.50
C TYR A 78 15.62 12.16 -16.38
N PHE A 79 16.90 11.93 -16.09
CA PHE A 79 17.29 11.00 -15.01
C PHE A 79 16.75 11.41 -13.64
N PRO A 80 16.79 12.69 -13.23
CA PRO A 80 16.20 13.11 -11.96
C PRO A 80 14.68 12.83 -11.89
N LEU A 81 13.96 13.03 -13.00
CA LEU A 81 12.52 12.74 -13.10
C LEU A 81 12.23 11.26 -12.83
N TYR A 82 12.98 10.35 -13.45
CA TYR A 82 12.75 8.92 -13.25
C TYR A 82 13.16 8.43 -11.85
N LYS A 83 14.18 9.03 -11.24
CA LYS A 83 14.56 8.76 -9.85
C LYS A 83 13.47 9.19 -8.88
N GLU A 84 12.89 10.38 -9.08
CA GLU A 84 11.75 10.84 -8.28
C GLU A 84 10.54 9.90 -8.42
N LEU A 85 10.18 9.52 -9.66
CA LEU A 85 9.04 8.64 -9.92
C LEU A 85 9.25 7.19 -9.47
N ALA A 86 10.50 6.75 -9.24
CA ALA A 86 10.79 5.42 -8.72
C ALA A 86 10.32 5.22 -7.27
N HIS A 87 10.09 6.31 -6.55
CA HIS A 87 9.61 6.30 -5.17
C HIS A 87 8.15 6.76 -5.11
N PRO A 88 7.18 5.86 -5.33
CA PRO A 88 5.78 6.23 -5.38
C PRO A 88 5.27 6.70 -4.01
N ILE A 89 4.31 7.60 -4.04
CA ILE A 89 3.49 7.92 -2.87
C ILE A 89 2.38 6.86 -2.78
N PRO A 90 2.05 6.35 -1.56
CA PRO A 90 0.93 5.45 -1.36
C PRO A 90 -0.39 5.95 -1.97
N PRO A 91 -1.29 5.04 -2.41
CA PRO A 91 -2.63 5.40 -2.83
C PRO A 91 -3.38 6.21 -1.75
N VAL A 92 -4.24 7.14 -2.19
CA VAL A 92 -4.99 8.03 -1.28
C VAL A 92 -5.80 7.26 -0.24
N ALA A 93 -6.39 6.11 -0.60
CA ALA A 93 -7.14 5.27 0.34
C ALA A 93 -6.27 4.72 1.49
N ASP A 94 -5.03 4.36 1.19
CA ASP A 94 -4.08 3.88 2.19
C ASP A 94 -3.64 5.02 3.10
N ILE A 95 -3.42 6.22 2.53
CA ILE A 95 -3.11 7.44 3.30
C ILE A 95 -4.27 7.79 4.25
N ILE A 96 -5.53 7.67 3.81
CA ILE A 96 -6.70 7.88 4.67
C ILE A 96 -6.69 6.86 5.82
N THR A 97 -6.44 5.59 5.52
CA THR A 97 -6.35 4.53 6.54
C THR A 97 -5.25 4.83 7.56
N MET A 98 -4.06 5.24 7.10
CA MET A 98 -2.95 5.65 7.96
C MET A 98 -3.31 6.86 8.84
N ALA A 99 -4.05 7.83 8.30
CA ALA A 99 -4.51 9.00 9.05
C ALA A 99 -5.52 8.63 10.14
N VAL A 100 -6.51 7.81 9.82
CA VAL A 100 -7.51 7.33 10.79
C VAL A 100 -6.88 6.47 11.88
N ARG A 101 -5.83 5.72 11.54
CA ARG A 101 -5.07 4.86 12.46
C ARG A 101 -3.95 5.58 13.20
N GLU A 102 -3.87 6.92 13.15
CA GLU A 102 -2.87 7.72 13.85
C GLU A 102 -1.42 7.39 13.47
N ALA A 103 -1.20 6.74 12.32
CA ALA A 103 0.13 6.41 11.81
C ALA A 103 0.92 7.66 11.42
N PHE A 104 0.27 8.82 11.29
CA PHE A 104 0.89 10.14 11.11
C PHE A 104 1.28 10.86 12.41
N THR A 105 0.94 10.29 13.56
CA THR A 105 1.18 10.89 14.88
C THR A 105 2.08 9.96 15.71
N PRO A 106 3.43 10.03 15.58
CA PRO A 106 4.34 9.02 16.14
C PRO A 106 4.19 8.77 17.64
N ALA A 107 3.91 9.83 18.42
CA ALA A 107 3.70 9.69 19.86
C ALA A 107 2.44 8.87 20.21
N ILE A 108 1.39 9.00 19.40
CA ILE A 108 0.14 8.24 19.56
C ILE A 108 0.36 6.80 19.09
N ALA A 109 0.96 6.62 17.91
CA ALA A 109 1.26 5.30 17.37
C ALA A 109 2.15 4.47 18.29
N ALA A 110 3.20 5.08 18.87
CA ALA A 110 4.06 4.44 19.86
C ALA A 110 3.30 4.06 21.13
N LYS A 111 2.39 4.91 21.62
CA LYS A 111 1.55 4.60 22.80
C LYS A 111 0.68 3.36 22.58
N PHE A 112 0.22 3.12 21.35
CA PHE A 112 -0.56 1.93 20.98
C PHE A 112 0.28 0.74 20.54
N GLY A 113 1.61 0.81 20.63
CA GLY A 113 2.49 -0.26 20.16
C GLY A 113 2.40 -0.49 18.65
N GLN A 114 1.95 0.47 17.85
CA GLN A 114 1.69 0.26 16.43
C GLN A 114 2.95 -0.06 15.61
N TYR A 115 4.13 0.34 16.10
CA TYR A 115 5.42 0.02 15.50
C TYR A 115 6.05 -1.26 16.05
N GLU A 116 5.39 -1.94 17.00
CA GLU A 116 5.89 -3.20 17.56
C GLU A 116 5.96 -4.29 16.49
N ASP A 117 6.87 -5.23 16.70
CA ASP A 117 7.09 -6.39 15.83
C ASP A 117 7.44 -6.08 14.37
N LEU A 118 7.81 -4.84 14.03
CA LEU A 118 8.25 -4.47 12.68
C LEU A 118 9.51 -5.24 12.27
N PRO A 119 9.43 -6.18 11.31
CA PRO A 119 10.59 -6.97 10.92
C PRO A 119 11.51 -6.12 10.04
N PRO A 120 12.84 -6.08 10.28
CA PRO A 120 13.77 -5.37 9.41
C PRO A 120 13.71 -5.82 7.94
N ALA A 121 13.42 -7.11 7.73
CA ALA A 121 13.24 -7.68 6.39
C ALA A 121 12.02 -7.09 5.65
N TYR A 122 10.95 -6.74 6.36
CA TYR A 122 9.78 -6.09 5.74
C TYR A 122 10.20 -4.73 5.15
N VAL A 123 10.96 -3.93 5.91
CA VAL A 123 11.44 -2.62 5.44
C VAL A 123 12.32 -2.78 4.19
N ASP A 124 13.26 -3.73 4.18
CA ASP A 124 14.11 -4.00 3.00
C ASP A 124 13.28 -4.34 1.75
N TRP A 125 12.29 -5.22 1.87
CA TRP A 125 11.44 -5.59 0.74
C TRP A 125 10.54 -4.44 0.26
N VAL A 126 10.06 -3.60 1.17
CA VAL A 126 9.25 -2.43 0.84
C VAL A 126 10.08 -1.35 0.13
N GLN A 127 11.33 -1.15 0.55
CA GLN A 127 12.29 -0.28 -0.14
C GLN A 127 12.62 -0.79 -1.54
N ARG A 128 12.78 -2.11 -1.72
CA ARG A 128 12.94 -2.74 -3.04
C ARG A 128 11.70 -2.64 -3.94
N LYS A 129 10.57 -2.21 -3.39
CA LYS A 129 9.35 -1.85 -4.13
C LYS A 129 9.23 -0.35 -4.40
N GLY A 130 10.20 0.45 -3.95
CA GLY A 130 10.26 1.90 -4.16
C GLY A 130 9.70 2.72 -3.00
N LEU A 131 9.03 2.11 -2.02
CA LEU A 131 8.49 2.87 -0.88
C LEU A 131 9.61 3.19 0.12
N SER A 132 9.63 4.42 0.63
CA SER A 132 10.58 4.83 1.66
C SER A 132 10.38 4.03 2.96
N LYS A 133 11.41 4.04 3.81
CA LYS A 133 11.34 3.48 5.16
C LYS A 133 10.17 4.07 5.95
N ASP A 134 9.97 5.39 5.88
CA ASP A 134 8.86 6.08 6.55
C ASP A 134 7.50 5.55 6.08
N TRP A 135 7.33 5.28 4.78
CA TRP A 135 6.10 4.68 4.28
C TRP A 135 5.93 3.24 4.76
N ALA A 136 6.99 2.45 4.79
CA ALA A 136 6.97 1.09 5.33
C ALA A 136 6.49 1.09 6.79
N GLU A 137 7.06 1.96 7.63
CA GLU A 137 6.70 2.08 9.04
C GLU A 137 5.24 2.52 9.23
N ARG A 138 4.71 3.40 8.36
CA ARG A 138 3.30 3.83 8.42
C ARG A 138 2.33 2.75 7.97
N TYR A 139 2.66 2.01 6.91
CA TYR A 139 1.88 0.84 6.51
C TYR A 139 1.82 -0.18 7.64
N TRP A 140 2.96 -0.43 8.30
CA TRP A 140 3.00 -1.28 9.48
C TRP A 140 2.14 -0.69 10.60
N ALA A 141 2.27 0.58 10.95
CA ALA A 141 1.45 1.16 12.01
C ALA A 141 -0.07 1.05 11.76
N ALA A 142 -0.50 1.05 10.50
CA ALA A 142 -1.91 0.97 10.12
C ALA A 142 -2.44 -0.46 9.90
N HIS A 143 -1.58 -1.49 9.85
CA HIS A 143 -1.98 -2.84 9.40
C HIS A 143 -2.83 -3.64 10.41
N TRP A 144 -2.84 -3.23 11.67
CA TRP A 144 -3.43 -4.00 12.77
C TRP A 144 -4.94 -4.21 12.61
N SER A 145 -5.39 -5.42 12.90
CA SER A 145 -6.82 -5.71 13.06
C SER A 145 -7.28 -5.27 14.44
N LEU A 146 -8.18 -4.29 14.50
CA LEU A 146 -8.70 -3.79 15.77
C LEU A 146 -9.89 -4.63 16.25
N PRO A 147 -10.18 -4.62 17.57
CA PRO A 147 -11.41 -5.18 18.10
C PRO A 147 -12.63 -4.60 17.39
N SER A 148 -13.62 -5.44 17.09
CA SER A 148 -14.91 -4.99 16.55
C SER A 148 -15.69 -4.13 17.56
N PRO A 149 -16.71 -3.35 17.14
CA PRO A 149 -17.54 -2.60 18.07
C PRO A 149 -18.18 -3.46 19.16
N MET A 150 -18.59 -4.69 18.83
CA MET A 150 -19.15 -5.64 19.80
C MET A 150 -18.12 -6.05 20.86
N GLN A 151 -16.89 -6.35 20.44
CA GLN A 151 -15.79 -6.61 21.37
C GLN A 151 -15.48 -5.37 22.23
N GLY A 152 -15.54 -4.18 21.64
CA GLY A 152 -15.45 -2.90 22.36
C GLY A 152 -16.48 -2.78 23.48
N PHE A 153 -17.75 -3.11 23.19
CA PHE A 153 -18.80 -3.09 24.20
C PHE A 153 -18.58 -4.12 25.31
N GLU A 154 -18.14 -5.33 24.96
CA GLU A 154 -17.82 -6.35 25.97
C GLU A 154 -16.64 -5.93 26.87
N MET A 155 -15.60 -5.30 26.29
CA MET A 155 -14.49 -4.74 27.07
C MET A 155 -14.99 -3.65 28.03
N LEU A 156 -15.86 -2.76 27.55
CA LEU A 156 -16.48 -1.72 28.39
C LEU A 156 -17.30 -2.32 29.54
N HIS A 157 -18.13 -3.33 29.26
CA HIS A 157 -18.98 -3.97 30.28
C HIS A 157 -18.18 -4.70 31.35
N ARG A 158 -17.02 -5.25 30.97
CA ARG A 158 -16.09 -5.91 31.89
C ARG A 158 -15.21 -4.93 32.66
N GLY A 159 -15.33 -3.62 32.39
CA GLY A 159 -14.49 -2.59 32.99
C GLY A 159 -13.03 -2.66 32.52
N ALA A 160 -12.76 -3.34 31.41
CA ALA A 160 -11.42 -3.43 30.83
C ALA A 160 -11.02 -2.15 30.07
N ILE A 161 -12.03 -1.40 29.58
CA ILE A 161 -11.87 -0.07 29.00
C ILE A 161 -12.96 0.86 29.54
N ASN A 162 -12.74 2.17 29.43
CA ASN A 162 -13.73 3.21 29.71
C ASN A 162 -14.40 3.74 28.42
N PHE A 163 -15.31 4.71 28.55
CA PHE A 163 -16.03 5.29 27.42
C PHE A 163 -15.13 6.09 26.45
N ASP A 164 -14.07 6.75 26.94
CA ASP A 164 -13.13 7.50 26.11
C ASP A 164 -12.30 6.54 25.23
N GLU A 165 -11.90 5.42 25.81
CA GLU A 165 -11.20 4.33 25.10
C GLU A 165 -12.12 3.64 24.08
N LEU A 166 -13.42 3.49 24.39
CA LEU A 166 -14.40 3.01 23.42
C LEU A 166 -14.58 3.99 22.24
N ASP A 167 -14.71 5.29 22.50
CA ASP A 167 -14.82 6.29 21.41
C ASP A 167 -13.56 6.29 20.53
N MET A 168 -12.39 6.20 21.15
CA MET A 168 -11.11 6.08 20.47
C MET A 168 -11.05 4.82 19.57
N LEU A 169 -11.52 3.67 20.06
CA LEU A 169 -11.64 2.45 19.24
C LEU A 169 -12.59 2.67 18.06
N LEU A 170 -13.77 3.23 18.29
CA LEU A 170 -14.75 3.50 17.22
C LEU A 170 -14.21 4.50 16.19
N ARG A 171 -13.43 5.49 16.61
CA ARG A 171 -12.70 6.38 15.71
C ARG A 171 -11.71 5.63 14.84
N ALA A 172 -10.87 4.80 15.44
CA ALA A 172 -9.85 4.03 14.70
C ALA A 172 -10.48 3.00 13.75
N LEU A 173 -11.69 2.50 14.06
CA LEU A 173 -12.50 1.68 13.16
C LEU A 173 -13.17 2.46 12.01
N ASP A 174 -12.89 3.75 11.89
CA ASP A 174 -13.49 4.66 10.91
C ASP A 174 -15.03 4.76 11.01
N VAL A 175 -15.58 4.61 12.23
CA VAL A 175 -17.00 4.86 12.47
C VAL A 175 -17.24 6.36 12.37
N MET A 176 -18.16 6.79 11.51
CA MET A 176 -18.50 8.20 11.36
C MET A 176 -18.92 8.81 12.71
N PRO A 177 -18.51 10.05 13.04
CA PRO A 177 -18.84 10.70 14.31
C PRO A 177 -20.34 10.68 14.65
N PHE A 178 -21.20 10.86 13.65
CA PHE A 178 -22.66 10.81 13.82
C PHE A 178 -23.18 9.50 14.45
N TRP A 179 -22.50 8.38 14.19
CA TRP A 179 -22.88 7.05 14.67
C TRP A 179 -22.19 6.65 15.97
N ARG A 180 -21.05 7.25 16.34
CA ARG A 180 -20.30 6.86 17.55
C ARG A 180 -21.11 7.00 18.83
N ASP A 181 -21.75 8.16 19.02
CA ASP A 181 -22.62 8.40 20.17
C ASP A 181 -23.81 7.43 20.22
N LYS A 182 -24.37 7.10 19.06
CA LYS A 182 -25.53 6.19 18.96
C LYS A 182 -25.14 4.76 19.28
N LEU A 183 -23.98 4.30 18.76
CA LEU A 183 -23.40 3.00 19.07
C LEU A 183 -23.04 2.90 20.56
N THR A 184 -22.42 3.94 21.12
CA THR A 184 -22.05 3.97 22.54
C THR A 184 -23.28 3.91 23.45
N LYS A 185 -24.38 4.59 23.10
CA LYS A 185 -25.66 4.52 23.86
C LYS A 185 -26.27 3.13 23.91
N ILE A 186 -26.05 2.31 22.88
CA ILE A 186 -26.53 0.92 22.85
C ILE A 186 -25.49 -0.08 23.32
N ALA A 187 -24.36 0.39 23.86
CA ALA A 187 -23.31 -0.50 24.35
C ALA A 187 -23.90 -1.43 25.41
N TYR A 188 -24.65 -0.91 26.38
CA TYR A 188 -25.34 -1.74 27.39
C TYR A 188 -26.69 -2.26 26.88
N ARG A 189 -26.95 -3.55 27.15
CA ARG A 189 -28.25 -4.15 26.88
C ARG A 189 -29.28 -3.53 27.81
N ARG A 190 -30.49 -3.28 27.30
CA ARG A 190 -31.64 -2.97 28.15
C ARG A 190 -31.86 -4.13 29.13
N LEU A 191 -32.27 -3.80 30.35
CA LEU A 191 -32.60 -4.80 31.36
C LEU A 191 -33.64 -5.79 30.82
N THR A 192 -33.46 -7.08 31.07
CA THR A 192 -34.45 -8.06 30.63
C THR A 192 -35.75 -7.86 31.43
N ARG A 193 -36.88 -8.30 30.88
CA ARG A 193 -38.16 -8.29 31.61
C ARG A 193 -38.07 -8.98 32.97
N VAL A 194 -37.23 -10.03 33.07
CA VAL A 194 -37.03 -10.77 34.32
C VAL A 194 -36.24 -9.94 35.32
N ASP A 195 -35.19 -9.24 34.88
CA ASP A 195 -34.36 -8.39 35.73
C ASP A 195 -35.15 -7.16 36.21
N ILE A 196 -35.87 -6.49 35.31
CA ILE A 196 -36.77 -5.37 35.66
C ILE A 196 -37.76 -5.80 36.74
N ARG A 197 -38.42 -6.96 36.57
CA ARG A 197 -39.37 -7.49 37.56
C ARG A 197 -38.71 -7.81 38.90
N ARG A 198 -37.51 -8.38 38.89
CA ARG A 198 -36.75 -8.70 40.12
C ARG A 198 -36.34 -7.42 40.84
N MET A 199 -35.86 -6.42 40.12
CA MET A 199 -35.45 -5.13 40.66
C MET A 199 -36.63 -4.35 41.24
N TYR A 200 -37.79 -4.36 40.57
CA TYR A 200 -39.03 -3.78 41.11
C TYR A 200 -39.46 -4.47 42.41
N LYS A 201 -39.50 -5.81 42.44
CA LYS A 201 -39.84 -6.57 43.65
C LYS A 201 -38.88 -6.31 44.81
N ALA A 202 -37.60 -6.08 44.50
CA ALA A 202 -36.57 -5.76 45.48
C ALA A 202 -36.59 -4.27 45.92
N GLY A 203 -37.49 -3.44 45.37
CA GLY A 203 -37.59 -2.02 45.68
C GLY A 203 -36.47 -1.16 45.07
N VAL A 204 -35.71 -1.71 44.11
CA VAL A 204 -34.62 -1.00 43.41
C VAL A 204 -35.16 -0.09 42.31
N LEU A 205 -36.27 -0.47 41.67
CA LEU A 205 -36.98 0.35 40.69
C LEU A 205 -38.36 0.73 41.22
N THR A 206 -38.80 1.95 40.91
CA THR A 206 -40.17 2.42 41.08
C THR A 206 -41.07 1.94 39.94
N GLU A 207 -42.38 2.04 40.12
CA GLU A 207 -43.35 1.69 39.08
C GLU A 207 -43.14 2.53 37.80
N ALA A 208 -42.81 3.82 37.94
CA ALA A 208 -42.50 4.70 36.81
C ALA A 208 -41.24 4.24 36.04
N GLU A 209 -40.15 3.92 36.73
CA GLU A 209 -38.90 3.44 36.12
C GLU A 209 -39.06 2.07 35.44
N VAL A 210 -39.99 1.23 35.94
CA VAL A 210 -40.38 -0.01 35.26
C VAL A 210 -40.97 0.30 33.89
N TYR A 211 -41.93 1.24 33.79
CA TYR A 211 -42.53 1.63 32.51
C TYR A 211 -41.50 2.23 31.54
N GLU A 212 -40.59 3.07 32.03
CA GLU A 212 -39.50 3.64 31.22
C GLU A 212 -38.55 2.56 30.69
N SER A 213 -38.29 1.50 31.47
CA SER A 213 -37.44 0.38 31.07
C SER A 213 -38.04 -0.51 29.96
N TYR A 214 -39.34 -0.37 29.65
CA TYR A 214 -40.04 -1.11 28.58
C TYR A 214 -40.11 -0.38 27.23
N ILE A 215 -39.74 0.92 27.16
CA ILE A 215 -39.76 1.77 25.94
C ILE A 215 -38.37 1.82 25.31
#